data_AF-A0A4V1C4L7-F1
#
_entry.id   AF-A0A4V1C4L7-F1
#
_cell.length_a   1.000
_cell.length_b   1.000
_cell.length_c   1.000
_cell.angle_alpha   90.00
_cell.angle_beta   90.00
_cell.angle_gamma   90.00
#
_symmetry.space_group_name_H-M   'P 1'
#
loop_
_entity.id
_entity.type
_entity.pdbx_description
1 polymer ?
#
loop_
_entity_poly.entity_id
_entity_poly.type
_entity_poly.pdbx_seq_one_letter_code
_entity_poly.pdbx_strand_id
1 'polypeptide(L)'
;MLSFSIPSRPKSPPSDVSNDEFLLLDEQDGLFIVGIDFGTTKCPTELSYGDDGKIYWGFDVPPNASSVLWFKLLLFREEDINNDTDVSEYLVSAREFLSRINKIAIDVVSNFLGALWKYTITKIVRARGQMVVDALVFRVVITVPAIWKGYARQAMHKAAD
;
A
#
# COMPACT_ATOMS: atom_id res chain seq x y z
N MET A 1 14.55 -14.81 -24.33
CA MET A 1 13.66 -14.70 -23.17
C MET A 1 14.41 -13.93 -22.09
N LEU A 2 13.98 -12.72 -21.74
CA LEU A 2 14.53 -12.00 -20.60
C LEU A 2 13.80 -12.50 -19.35
N SER A 3 14.48 -13.28 -18.50
CA SER A 3 13.92 -13.66 -17.20
C SER A 3 13.90 -12.42 -16.31
N PHE A 4 12.72 -11.88 -16.06
CA PHE A 4 12.56 -10.86 -15.02
C PHE A 4 12.62 -11.56 -13.66
N SER A 5 13.77 -11.49 -12.98
CA SER A 5 13.86 -11.86 -11.57
C SER A 5 13.19 -10.75 -10.74
N ILE A 6 12.16 -11.12 -9.98
CA ILE A 6 11.51 -10.22 -9.04
C ILE A 6 12.49 -9.98 -7.87
N PRO A 7 12.74 -8.72 -7.47
CA PRO A 7 13.64 -8.42 -6.37
C PRO A 7 13.17 -9.05 -5.05
N SER A 8 14.13 -9.56 -4.27
CA SER A 8 13.90 -10.05 -2.91
C SER A 8 13.32 -8.96 -2.01
N ARG A 9 12.60 -9.36 -0.96
CA ARG A 9 12.06 -8.46 0.07
C ARG A 9 13.12 -7.44 0.51
N PRO A 10 12.85 -6.12 0.41
CA PRO A 10 13.73 -5.11 0.98
C PRO A 10 13.90 -5.34 2.47
N LYS A 11 15.14 -5.28 2.97
CA LYS A 11 15.40 -5.38 4.42
C LYS A 11 14.76 -4.19 5.12
N SER A 12 14.18 -4.42 6.30
CA SER A 12 13.76 -3.33 7.17
C SER A 12 14.96 -2.43 7.49
N PRO A 13 14.79 -1.10 7.52
CA PRO A 13 15.84 -0.20 7.97
C PRO A 13 16.27 -0.51 9.42
N PRO A 14 17.53 -0.24 9.80
CA PRO A 14 18.00 -0.42 11.18
C PRO A 14 17.16 0.41 12.16
N SER A 15 16.97 -0.09 13.38
CA SER A 15 16.22 0.59 14.46
C SER A 15 16.77 1.96 14.85
N ASP A 16 18.03 2.22 14.52
CA ASP A 16 18.80 3.33 15.09
C ASP A 16 18.83 4.57 14.16
N VAL A 17 18.14 4.51 13.02
CA VAL A 17 18.00 5.68 12.13
C VAL A 17 16.95 6.63 12.74
N SER A 18 17.42 7.77 13.25
CA SER A 18 16.56 8.88 13.67
C SER A 18 15.66 9.29 12.50
N ASN A 19 14.35 9.10 12.65
CA ASN A 19 13.33 9.39 11.64
C ASN A 19 12.91 10.87 11.61
N ASP A 20 13.64 11.75 12.29
CA ASP A 20 13.13 13.06 12.71
C ASP A 20 13.61 14.24 11.82
N GLU A 21 14.40 14.02 10.77
CA GLU A 21 15.06 15.10 10.00
C GLU A 21 14.68 15.15 8.50
N PHE A 22 13.44 14.84 8.09
CA PHE A 22 13.18 14.72 6.64
C PHE A 22 11.78 15.06 6.11
N LEU A 23 10.99 15.82 6.87
CA LEU A 23 9.80 16.47 6.31
C LEU A 23 10.21 17.82 5.71
N LEU A 24 10.66 17.82 4.46
CA LEU A 24 10.71 19.06 3.67
C LEU A 24 9.27 19.46 3.38
N LEU A 25 8.80 20.48 4.09
CA LEU A 25 7.56 21.17 3.75
C LEU A 25 7.94 22.36 2.90
N ASP A 26 7.51 22.35 1.64
CA ASP A 26 7.41 23.56 0.85
C ASP A 26 5.97 24.08 0.97
N GLU A 27 5.83 25.35 1.32
CA GLU A 27 4.55 26.05 1.38
C GLU A 27 4.44 26.88 0.10
N GLN A 28 3.73 26.36 -0.89
CA GLN A 28 3.40 27.10 -2.11
C GLN A 28 1.89 27.36 -2.15
N ASP A 29 1.49 28.62 -2.14
CA ASP A 29 0.11 29.06 -2.37
C ASP A 29 -0.95 28.38 -1.48
N GLY A 30 -0.62 28.14 -0.19
CA GLY A 30 -1.50 27.46 0.77
C GLY A 30 -1.62 25.95 0.58
N LEU A 31 -0.79 25.35 -0.28
CA LEU A 31 -0.66 23.92 -0.47
C LEU A 31 0.56 23.41 0.32
N PHE A 32 0.30 22.58 1.34
CA PHE A 32 1.35 21.87 2.06
C PHE A 32 1.79 20.63 1.27
N ILE A 33 2.97 20.68 0.67
CA ILE A 33 3.59 19.49 0.08
C ILE A 33 4.40 18.80 1.18
N VAL A 34 3.85 17.72 1.73
CA VAL A 34 4.58 16.86 2.65
C VAL A 34 5.47 15.93 1.83
N GLY A 35 6.73 16.34 1.60
CA GLY A 35 7.76 15.44 1.10
C GLY A 35 8.11 14.44 2.19
N ILE A 36 7.66 13.20 2.07
CA ILE A 36 8.00 12.15 3.03
C ILE A 36 9.20 11.36 2.50
N ASP A 37 10.41 11.81 2.84
CA ASP A 37 11.59 10.98 2.66
C ASP A 37 11.78 10.14 3.92
N PHE A 38 11.77 8.83 3.73
CA PHE A 38 11.99 7.85 4.78
C PHE A 38 13.31 7.18 4.43
N GLY A 39 14.15 6.83 5.41
CA GLY A 39 15.36 6.00 5.16
C GLY A 39 15.08 4.70 4.38
N THR A 40 13.81 4.31 4.22
CA THR A 40 13.29 3.58 3.05
C THR A 40 12.07 4.30 2.46
N THR A 41 12.22 5.06 1.37
CA THR A 41 11.16 5.85 0.70
C THR A 41 9.95 5.04 0.20
N LYS A 42 9.96 3.73 0.41
CA LYS A 42 8.98 2.77 -0.10
C LYS A 42 8.65 1.74 0.97
N CYS A 43 7.39 1.36 1.01
CA CYS A 43 6.88 0.28 1.84
C CYS A 43 6.48 -0.90 0.93
N PRO A 44 6.80 -2.16 1.28
CA PRO A 44 6.29 -3.31 0.57
C PRO A 44 4.76 -3.29 0.51
N THR A 45 4.18 -3.53 -0.67
CA THR A 45 2.74 -3.69 -0.83
C THR A 45 2.35 -5.12 -0.48
N GLU A 46 2.29 -5.38 0.83
CA GLU A 46 2.10 -6.70 1.42
C GLU A 46 1.18 -6.59 2.65
N LEU A 47 0.29 -7.58 2.82
CA LEU A 47 -0.61 -7.69 3.97
C LEU A 47 -0.61 -9.11 4.52
N SER A 48 -0.73 -9.23 5.84
CA SER A 48 -1.00 -10.48 6.54
C SER A 48 -2.11 -10.24 7.56
N TYR A 49 -2.94 -11.26 7.78
CA TYR A 49 -4.05 -11.20 8.72
C TYR A 49 -3.77 -12.22 9.83
N GLY A 50 -3.61 -11.72 11.06
CA GLY A 50 -3.45 -12.56 12.23
C GLY A 50 -4.78 -13.16 12.68
N ASP A 51 -4.71 -14.29 13.39
CA ASP A 51 -5.90 -14.96 13.97
C ASP A 51 -6.58 -14.10 15.04
N ASP A 52 -5.86 -13.12 15.61
CA ASP A 52 -6.35 -12.10 16.54
C ASP A 52 -7.13 -10.96 15.84
N GLY A 53 -7.29 -11.03 14.52
CA GLY A 53 -7.92 -9.98 13.71
C GLY A 53 -6.98 -8.80 13.43
N LYS A 54 -5.71 -8.86 13.86
CA LYS A 54 -4.72 -7.82 13.57
C LYS A 54 -4.26 -7.90 12.13
N ILE A 55 -4.18 -6.75 11.48
CA ILE A 55 -3.61 -6.61 10.14
C ILE A 55 -2.15 -6.19 10.28
N TYR A 56 -1.26 -7.00 9.72
CA TYR A 56 0.15 -6.67 9.54
C TYR A 56 0.35 -6.20 8.10
N TRP A 57 1.17 -5.17 7.91
CA TRP A 57 1.31 -4.52 6.60
C TRP A 57 2.75 -4.08 6.36
N GLY A 58 3.20 -4.19 5.12
CA GLY A 58 4.53 -3.75 4.73
C GLY A 58 5.66 -4.39 5.55
N PHE A 59 6.51 -3.57 6.16
CA PHE A 59 7.61 -4.05 6.99
C PHE A 59 7.17 -4.76 8.28
N ASP A 60 5.95 -4.51 8.76
CA ASP A 60 5.42 -5.14 9.97
C ASP A 60 5.00 -6.61 9.75
N VAL A 61 4.95 -7.07 8.49
CA VAL A 61 4.63 -8.47 8.18
C VAL A 61 5.75 -9.40 8.65
N PRO A 62 5.47 -10.37 9.55
CA PRO A 62 6.49 -11.30 10.02
C PRO A 62 7.07 -12.13 8.85
N PRO A 63 8.39 -12.44 8.85
CA PRO A 63 9.03 -13.15 7.74
C PRO A 63 8.41 -14.49 7.33
N ASN A 64 7.75 -15.18 8.28
CA ASN A 64 7.15 -16.49 8.07
C ASN A 64 5.61 -16.44 8.11
N ALA A 65 5.02 -15.24 8.08
CA ALA A 65 3.57 -15.11 8.07
C ALA A 65 3.01 -15.46 6.68
N SER A 66 1.81 -16.03 6.66
CA SER A 66 1.02 -16.14 5.45
C SER A 66 0.59 -14.74 5.04
N SER A 67 1.11 -14.23 3.93
CA SER A 67 0.82 -12.88 3.44
C SER A 67 0.31 -12.89 2.01
N VAL A 68 -0.28 -11.77 1.59
CA VAL A 68 -0.70 -11.52 0.22
C VAL A 68 0.10 -10.36 -0.37
N LEU A 69 0.64 -10.61 -1.56
CA LEU A 69 1.25 -9.61 -2.42
C LEU A 69 0.44 -9.50 -3.72
N TRP A 70 0.71 -8.48 -4.53
CA TRP A 70 0.12 -8.33 -5.88
C TRP A 70 -1.41 -8.20 -5.91
N PHE A 71 -2.06 -8.03 -4.76
CA PHE A 71 -3.51 -7.90 -4.62
C PHE A 71 -4.10 -6.71 -5.40
N LYS A 72 -3.31 -5.67 -5.71
CA LYS A 72 -3.74 -4.56 -6.58
C LYS A 72 -4.13 -5.02 -7.99
N LEU A 73 -3.51 -6.09 -8.50
CA LEU A 73 -3.83 -6.67 -9.81
C LEU A 73 -5.14 -7.46 -9.79
N LEU A 74 -5.63 -7.85 -8.61
CA LEU A 74 -6.94 -8.50 -8.45
C LEU A 74 -8.12 -7.53 -8.56
N LEU A 75 -7.85 -6.22 -8.76
CA LEU A 75 -8.88 -5.26 -9.18
C LEU A 75 -9.29 -5.42 -10.65
N PHE A 76 -8.52 -6.17 -11.44
CA PHE A 76 -8.87 -6.54 -12.80
C PHE A 76 -9.81 -7.73 -12.82
N ARG A 77 -10.72 -7.74 -13.81
CA ARG A 77 -11.53 -8.92 -14.11
C ARG A 77 -10.63 -10.04 -14.65
N GLU A 78 -11.03 -11.28 -14.43
CA GLU A 78 -10.22 -12.44 -14.84
C GLU A 78 -9.99 -12.46 -16.35
N GLU A 79 -11.01 -12.13 -17.14
CA GLU A 79 -10.89 -12.09 -18.60
C GLU A 79 -9.84 -11.08 -19.11
N ASP A 80 -9.51 -10.08 -18.31
CA ASP A 80 -8.56 -9.02 -18.67
C ASP A 80 -7.13 -9.28 -18.22
N ILE A 81 -6.93 -10.33 -17.41
CA ILE A 81 -5.62 -10.79 -16.95
C ILE A 81 -5.06 -11.87 -17.89
N ASN A 82 -5.92 -12.63 -18.56
CA ASN A 82 -5.61 -13.89 -19.25
C ASN A 82 -5.10 -13.75 -20.71
N ASN A 83 -4.73 -12.54 -21.17
CA ASN A 83 -4.38 -12.35 -22.58
C ASN A 83 -3.00 -12.87 -22.99
N ASP A 84 -2.12 -13.17 -22.03
CA ASP A 84 -0.85 -13.85 -22.30
C ASP A 84 -0.68 -15.02 -21.33
N THR A 85 -0.37 -16.18 -21.90
CA THR A 85 -0.41 -17.50 -21.30
C THR A 85 0.70 -17.68 -20.26
N ASP A 86 0.47 -17.18 -19.04
CA ASP A 86 1.04 -17.67 -17.77
C ASP A 86 0.51 -16.77 -16.64
N VAL A 87 -0.58 -17.19 -15.98
CA VAL A 87 -1.01 -16.52 -14.76
C VAL A 87 0.06 -16.78 -13.71
N SER A 88 0.86 -15.75 -13.44
CA SER A 88 1.91 -15.76 -12.41
C SER A 88 1.44 -16.47 -11.14
N GLU A 89 2.27 -17.36 -10.58
CA GLU A 89 1.99 -18.08 -9.33
C GLU A 89 1.55 -17.12 -8.21
N TYR A 90 2.09 -15.89 -8.19
CA TYR A 90 1.71 -14.85 -7.24
C TYR A 90 0.24 -14.43 -7.34
N LEU A 91 -0.34 -14.37 -8.55
CA LEU A 91 -1.76 -14.05 -8.72
C LEU A 91 -2.66 -15.19 -8.28
N VAL A 92 -2.26 -16.44 -8.56
CA VAL A 92 -2.98 -17.63 -8.09
C VAL A 92 -2.96 -17.65 -6.56
N SER A 93 -1.78 -17.53 -5.95
CA SER A 93 -1.63 -17.48 -4.49
C SER A 93 -2.39 -16.31 -3.87
N ALA A 94 -2.43 -15.14 -4.51
CA ALA A 94 -3.21 -14.01 -4.01
C ALA A 94 -4.72 -14.28 -4.04
N ARG A 95 -5.26 -14.89 -5.11
CA ARG A 95 -6.67 -15.29 -5.19
C ARG A 95 -7.03 -16.30 -4.11
N GLU A 96 -6.21 -17.34 -3.96
CA GLU A 96 -6.39 -18.36 -2.91
C GLU A 96 -6.35 -17.73 -1.52
N PHE A 97 -5.41 -16.81 -1.28
CA PHE A 97 -5.31 -16.09 -0.02
C PHE A 97 -6.60 -15.33 0.30
N LEU A 98 -7.09 -14.53 -0.67
CA LEU A 98 -8.33 -13.75 -0.53
C LEU A 98 -9.54 -14.65 -0.26
N SER A 99 -9.61 -15.80 -0.95
CA SER A 99 -10.67 -16.79 -0.73
C SER A 99 -10.63 -17.35 0.70
N ARG A 100 -9.45 -17.66 1.25
CA ARG A 100 -9.31 -18.19 2.62
C ARG A 100 -9.77 -17.18 3.68
N ILE A 101 -9.46 -15.91 3.48
CA ILE A 101 -9.84 -14.85 4.43
C ILE A 101 -11.24 -14.27 4.16
N ASN A 102 -11.94 -14.78 3.15
CA ASN A 102 -13.26 -14.32 2.71
C ASN A 102 -13.31 -12.79 2.48
N LYS A 103 -12.37 -12.26 1.69
CA LYS A 103 -12.30 -10.84 1.31
C LYS A 103 -12.17 -10.66 -0.19
N ILE A 104 -12.70 -9.55 -0.70
CA ILE A 104 -12.49 -9.15 -2.09
C ILE A 104 -11.28 -8.21 -2.23
N ALA A 105 -10.76 -8.08 -3.45
CA ALA A 105 -9.57 -7.25 -3.73
C ALA A 105 -9.72 -5.80 -3.26
N ILE A 106 -10.92 -5.23 -3.38
CA ILE A 106 -11.22 -3.87 -2.91
C ILE A 106 -10.98 -3.74 -1.40
N ASP A 107 -11.42 -4.72 -0.60
CA ASP A 107 -11.22 -4.70 0.86
C ASP A 107 -9.74 -4.77 1.23
N VAL A 108 -8.98 -5.62 0.52
CA VAL A 108 -7.55 -5.80 0.78
C VAL A 108 -6.76 -4.53 0.40
N VAL A 109 -7.09 -3.91 -0.73
CA VAL A 109 -6.51 -2.62 -1.12
C VAL A 109 -6.89 -1.52 -0.12
N SER A 110 -8.15 -1.47 0.32
CA SER A 110 -8.64 -0.51 1.31
C SER A 110 -7.92 -0.65 2.64
N ASN A 111 -7.75 -1.87 3.13
CA ASN A 111 -6.97 -2.13 4.36
C ASN A 111 -5.52 -1.63 4.24
N PHE A 112 -4.87 -1.85 3.09
CA PHE A 112 -3.51 -1.37 2.87
C PHE A 112 -3.45 0.17 2.85
N LEU A 113 -4.36 0.81 2.11
CA LEU A 113 -4.44 2.27 2.04
C LEU A 113 -4.77 2.89 3.41
N GLY A 114 -5.67 2.27 4.18
CA GLY A 114 -6.02 2.69 5.54
C GLY A 114 -4.84 2.56 6.51
N ALA A 115 -4.05 1.48 6.42
CA ALA A 115 -2.85 1.32 7.22
C ALA A 115 -1.79 2.39 6.87
N LEU A 116 -1.58 2.64 5.58
CA LEU A 116 -0.68 3.69 5.08
C LEU A 116 -1.14 5.08 5.54
N TRP A 117 -2.44 5.36 5.46
CA TRP A 117 -3.03 6.61 5.92
C TRP A 117 -2.83 6.82 7.42
N LYS A 118 -3.17 5.81 8.24
CA LYS A 118 -3.01 5.87 9.70
C LYS A 118 -1.55 6.12 10.09
N TYR A 119 -0.61 5.42 9.45
CA TYR A 119 0.82 5.65 9.66
C TYR A 119 1.23 7.08 9.28
N THR A 120 0.79 7.56 8.12
CA THR A 120 1.06 8.92 7.62
C THR A 120 0.55 9.98 8.60
N ILE A 121 -0.71 9.88 9.04
CA ILE A 121 -1.29 10.79 10.03
C ILE A 121 -0.53 10.73 11.36
N THR A 122 -0.17 9.54 11.84
CA THR A 122 0.61 9.40 13.08
C THR A 122 1.94 10.16 12.99
N LYS A 123 2.60 10.11 11.83
CA LYS A 123 3.86 10.84 11.59
C LYS A 123 3.65 12.35 11.50
N ILE A 124 2.61 12.81 10.81
CA ILE A 124 2.29 14.25 10.72
C ILE A 124 1.93 14.79 12.11
N VAL A 125 1.12 14.07 12.90
CA VAL A 125 0.78 14.44 14.28
C VAL A 125 2.04 14.55 15.15
N ARG A 126 2.97 13.59 15.04
CA ARG A 126 4.25 13.66 15.77
C ARG A 126 5.06 14.92 15.40
N ALA A 127 5.01 15.36 14.14
CA ALA A 127 5.78 16.49 13.66
C ALA A 127 5.10 17.87 13.87
N ARG A 128 3.77 17.93 13.82
CA ARG A 128 3.00 19.20 13.80
C ARG A 128 2.04 19.37 14.97
N GLY A 129 1.81 18.32 15.75
CA GLY A 129 0.83 18.30 16.83
C GLY A 129 -0.59 18.01 16.34
N GLN A 130 -1.39 17.41 17.22
CA GLN A 130 -2.75 16.96 16.90
C GLN A 130 -3.67 18.11 16.48
N MET A 131 -3.63 19.24 17.21
CA MET A 131 -4.48 20.40 16.92
C MET A 131 -4.32 20.96 15.50
N VAL A 132 -3.11 20.92 14.95
CA VAL A 132 -2.86 21.38 13.58
C VAL A 132 -3.46 20.39 12.59
N VAL A 133 -3.24 19.08 12.80
CA VAL A 133 -3.78 18.02 11.94
C VAL A 133 -5.31 18.04 11.90
N ASP A 134 -5.97 18.28 13.04
CA ASP A 134 -7.42 18.34 13.14
C ASP A 134 -8.02 19.52 12.36
N ALA A 135 -7.26 20.59 12.14
CA ALA A 135 -7.69 21.78 11.40
C ALA A 135 -7.44 21.67 9.89
N LEU A 136 -6.68 20.67 9.43
CA LEU A 136 -6.29 20.53 8.02
C LEU A 136 -7.33 19.75 7.21
N VAL A 137 -7.52 20.19 5.96
CA VAL A 137 -8.24 19.41 4.94
C VAL A 137 -7.23 18.65 4.11
N PHE A 138 -7.33 17.33 4.11
CA PHE A 138 -6.44 16.48 3.32
C PHE A 138 -7.02 16.20 1.94
N ARG A 139 -6.18 16.37 0.92
CA ARG A 139 -6.45 15.89 -0.44
C ARG A 139 -5.44 14.79 -0.77
N VAL A 140 -5.93 13.58 -0.97
CA VAL A 140 -5.09 12.42 -1.28
C VAL A 140 -5.14 12.15 -2.77
N VAL A 141 -3.97 12.07 -3.40
CA VAL A 141 -3.83 11.72 -4.82
C VAL A 141 -3.23 10.33 -4.92
N ILE A 142 -3.94 9.41 -5.59
CA ILE A 142 -3.51 8.03 -5.76
C ILE A 142 -3.22 7.77 -7.23
N THR A 143 -2.02 7.27 -7.52
CA THR A 143 -1.62 6.91 -8.89
C THR A 143 -2.19 5.55 -9.30
N VAL A 144 -2.72 5.49 -10.52
CA VAL A 144 -3.10 4.25 -11.22
C VAL A 144 -2.40 4.21 -12.58
N PRO A 145 -1.94 3.03 -13.06
CA PRO A 145 -1.34 2.92 -14.38
C PRO A 145 -2.29 3.37 -15.49
N ALA A 146 -1.75 4.05 -16.51
CA ALA A 146 -2.53 4.65 -17.59
C ALA A 146 -3.36 3.62 -18.39
N ILE A 147 -2.87 2.38 -18.51
CA ILE A 147 -3.54 1.28 -19.22
C ILE A 147 -4.75 0.69 -18.46
N TRP A 148 -4.98 1.10 -17.21
CA TRP A 148 -6.09 0.58 -16.40
C TRP A 148 -7.44 0.93 -17.02
N LYS A 149 -8.27 -0.10 -17.19
CA LYS A 149 -9.66 0.04 -17.64
C LYS A 149 -10.46 0.85 -16.63
N GLY A 150 -11.54 1.48 -17.10
CA GLY A 150 -12.39 2.36 -16.28
C GLY A 150 -12.88 1.70 -14.98
N TYR A 151 -13.29 0.44 -15.05
CA TYR A 151 -13.77 -0.29 -13.87
C TYR A 151 -12.66 -0.53 -12.83
N ALA A 152 -11.40 -0.77 -13.24
CA ALA A 152 -10.29 -1.01 -12.32
C ALA A 152 -9.91 0.29 -11.60
N ARG A 153 -9.98 1.43 -12.31
CA ARG A 153 -9.83 2.76 -11.71
C ARG A 153 -10.95 3.05 -10.71
N GLN A 154 -12.19 2.71 -11.03
CA GLN A 154 -13.32 2.85 -10.12
C GLN A 154 -13.18 1.93 -8.89
N ALA A 155 -12.68 0.71 -9.06
CA ALA A 155 -12.41 -0.19 -7.95
C ALA A 155 -11.30 0.35 -7.02
N MET A 156 -10.25 0.98 -7.58
CA MET A 156 -9.23 1.68 -6.79
C MET A 156 -9.82 2.87 -6.02
N HIS A 157 -10.69 3.65 -6.67
CA HIS A 157 -11.39 4.75 -6.02
C HIS A 157 -12.23 4.24 -4.85
N LYS A 158 -13.05 3.21 -5.07
CA LYS A 158 -13.87 2.58 -4.03
C LYS A 158 -13.04 2.00 -2.89
N ALA A 159 -11.83 1.53 -3.16
CA ALA A 159 -10.92 1.07 -2.11
C ALA A 159 -10.32 2.22 -1.29
N ALA A 160 -10.22 3.41 -1.88
CA ALA A 160 -9.66 4.60 -1.24
C ALA A 160 -10.70 5.45 -0.48
N ASP A 161 -11.99 5.26 -0.80
CA ASP A 161 -13.13 5.87 -0.11
C ASP A 161 -13.28 5.33 1.33
#